data_AF-A0AAD5Y6G2-F1
#
_entry.id   AF-A0AAD5Y6G2-F1
#
_cell.length_a   1.000
_cell.length_b   1.000
_cell.length_c   1.000
_cell.angle_alpha   90.00
_cell.angle_beta   90.00
_cell.angle_gamma   90.00
#
_symmetry.space_group_name_H-M   'P 1'
#
loop_
_entity.id
_entity.type
_entity.pdbx_description
1 polymer ?
#
loop_
_entity_poly.entity_id
_entity_poly.type
_entity_poly.pdbx_seq_one_letter_code
_entity_poly.pdbx_strand_id
1 'polypeptide(L)'
;MADIVPADKDRRKLRACMLCSLVKSFDQFRRDGCENCEDVLNMKDDSDRVMDCTSPTFEGGIYAVQVVGKLPMDIQEQLLDKGIKYYPRDGTALD
;
A
#
# COMPACT_ATOMS: atom_id res chain seq x y z
N MET A 1 -14.37 8.52 12.02
CA MET A 1 -14.57 7.24 11.31
C MET A 1 -13.60 7.27 10.14
N ALA A 2 -12.68 6.30 10.03
CA ALA A 2 -11.75 6.24 8.91
C ALA A 2 -12.56 5.90 7.65
N ASP A 3 -12.43 6.73 6.61
CA ASP A 3 -13.12 6.51 5.34
C ASP A 3 -12.19 5.70 4.43
N ILE A 4 -12.54 4.43 4.23
CA ILE A 4 -11.80 3.49 3.37
C ILE A 4 -11.94 3.86 1.89
N VAL A 5 -12.99 4.60 1.52
CA VAL A 5 -13.22 5.02 0.15
C VAL A 5 -12.30 6.20 -0.17
N PRO A 6 -11.57 6.20 -1.31
CA PRO A 6 -10.80 7.36 -1.73
C PRO A 6 -11.61 8.65 -1.70
N ALA A 7 -11.22 9.61 -0.86
CA ALA A 7 -11.93 10.87 -0.73
C ALA A 7 -11.67 11.80 -1.94
N ASP A 8 -10.49 11.66 -2.56
CA ASP A 8 -10.09 12.43 -3.74
C ASP A 8 -10.57 11.77 -5.03
N LYS A 9 -11.28 12.53 -5.86
CA LYS A 9 -11.64 12.13 -7.23
C LYS A 9 -10.48 12.28 -8.23
N ASP A 10 -9.44 13.03 -7.85
CA ASP A 10 -8.23 13.17 -8.67
C ASP A 10 -7.34 11.92 -8.51
N ARG A 11 -7.41 11.04 -9.51
CA ARG A 11 -6.64 9.78 -9.54
C ARG A 11 -5.14 9.97 -9.38
N ARG A 12 -4.58 11.15 -9.69
CA ARG A 12 -3.14 11.43 -9.57
C ARG A 12 -2.67 11.54 -8.10
N LYS A 13 -3.60 11.73 -7.16
CA LYS A 13 -3.32 11.78 -5.72
C LYS A 13 -3.49 10.42 -5.04
N LEU A 14 -4.01 9.44 -5.78
CA LEU A 14 -4.26 8.10 -5.26
C LEU A 14 -3.00 7.26 -5.35
N ARG A 15 -2.88 6.35 -4.39
CA ARG A 15 -1.78 5.40 -4.29
C ARG A 15 -2.37 4.04 -3.97
N ALA A 16 -1.69 2.97 -4.36
CA ALA A 16 -2.07 1.61 -4.06
C ALA A 16 -1.04 0.97 -3.12
N CYS A 17 -1.50 0.31 -2.06
CA CYS A 17 -0.65 -0.43 -1.13
C CYS A 17 0.02 -1.61 -1.84
N MET A 18 1.36 -1.70 -1.76
CA MET A 18 2.11 -2.78 -2.42
C MET A 18 1.92 -4.13 -1.72
N LEU A 19 1.47 -4.15 -0.46
CA LEU A 19 1.18 -5.39 0.28
C LEU A 19 -0.22 -5.95 0.01
N CYS A 20 -1.26 -5.11 -0.07
CA CYS A 20 -2.66 -5.56 -0.16
C CYS A 20 -3.49 -4.99 -1.31
N SER A 21 -2.91 -4.16 -2.17
CA SER A 21 -3.54 -3.43 -3.29
C SER A 21 -4.66 -2.44 -2.97
N LEU A 22 -4.96 -2.16 -1.70
CA LEU A 22 -5.93 -1.11 -1.35
C LEU A 22 -5.49 0.24 -1.92
N VAL A 23 -6.43 0.99 -2.50
CA VAL A 23 -6.22 2.31 -3.09
C VAL A 23 -6.85 3.37 -2.19
N LYS A 24 -6.05 4.37 -1.79
CA LYS A 24 -6.50 5.59 -1.07
C LYS A 24 -5.63 6.79 -1.47
N SER A 25 -6.00 7.98 -1.04
CA SER A 25 -5.09 9.14 -1.15
C SER A 25 -3.87 8.99 -0.23
N PHE A 26 -2.77 9.67 -0.57
CA PHE A 26 -1.61 9.78 0.31
C PHE A 26 -2.00 10.21 1.73
N ASP A 27 -2.84 11.24 1.87
CA ASP A 27 -3.27 11.75 3.16
C ASP A 27 -4.14 10.75 3.94
N GLN A 28 -4.96 9.93 3.26
CA GLN A 28 -5.70 8.86 3.93
C GLN A 28 -4.79 7.76 4.47
N PHE A 29 -3.74 7.36 3.73
CA PHE A 29 -2.76 6.42 4.25
C PHE A 29 -1.97 7.00 5.43
N ARG A 30 -1.54 8.26 5.31
CA ARG A 30 -0.80 8.92 6.40
C ARG A 30 -1.66 9.12 7.64
N ARG A 31 -2.94 9.48 7.50
CA ARG A 31 -3.82 9.76 8.65
C ARG A 31 -4.34 8.49 9.33
N ASP A 32 -4.75 7.51 8.53
CA ASP A 32 -5.52 6.36 9.02
C ASP A 32 -4.75 5.03 8.88
N GLY A 33 -3.56 5.04 8.26
CA GLY A 33 -2.83 3.81 7.93
C GLY A 33 -3.45 3.05 6.76
N CYS A 34 -3.05 1.79 6.56
CA CYS A 34 -3.78 0.87 5.67
C CYS A 34 -4.65 -0.08 6.49
N GLU A 35 -5.93 -0.17 6.17
CA GLU A 35 -6.92 -0.97 6.90
C GLU A 35 -6.58 -2.46 6.94
N ASN A 36 -5.81 -2.96 5.98
CA ASN A 36 -5.39 -4.36 5.93
C ASN A 36 -3.97 -4.60 6.45
N CYS A 37 -3.17 -3.55 6.63
CA CYS A 37 -1.71 -3.70 6.76
C CYS A 37 -1.07 -2.79 7.81
N GLU A 38 -1.83 -1.95 8.50
CA GLU A 38 -1.27 -0.96 9.40
C GLU A 38 -0.44 -1.60 10.53
N ASP A 39 -0.92 -2.70 11.11
CA ASP A 39 -0.23 -3.44 12.17
C ASP A 39 1.19 -3.91 11.79
N VAL A 40 1.48 -3.97 10.48
CA VAL A 40 2.76 -4.47 9.97
C VAL A 40 3.55 -3.42 9.22
N LEU A 41 2.89 -2.48 8.54
CA LEU A 41 3.53 -1.44 7.73
C LEU A 41 3.72 -0.11 8.48
N ASN A 42 2.95 0.16 9.54
CA ASN A 42 3.03 1.35 10.38
C ASN A 42 3.10 2.66 9.56
N MET A 43 2.12 2.88 8.68
CA MET A 43 2.10 4.07 7.81
C MET A 43 1.48 5.29 8.49
N LYS A 44 0.74 5.10 9.57
CA LYS A 44 0.07 6.19 10.26
C LYS A 44 1.09 7.18 10.83
N ASP A 45 0.84 8.46 10.55
CA ASP A 45 1.67 9.61 10.91
C ASP A 45 3.10 9.58 10.31
N ASP A 46 3.40 8.64 9.41
CA ASP A 46 4.72 8.46 8.78
C ASP A 46 4.64 8.57 7.25
N SER A 47 4.99 9.76 6.75
CA SER A 47 4.98 10.08 5.32
C SER A 47 5.95 9.23 4.49
N ASP A 48 7.10 8.88 5.07
CA ASP A 48 8.15 8.12 4.38
C ASP A 48 7.69 6.67 4.23
N ARG A 49 7.10 6.09 5.29
CA ARG A 49 6.45 4.79 5.22
C ARG A 49 5.34 4.73 4.17
N VAL A 50 4.51 5.78 4.05
CA VAL A 50 3.49 5.83 2.99
C VAL A 50 4.15 5.79 1.62
N MET A 51 5.24 6.54 1.39
CA MET A 51 5.94 6.55 0.10
C MET A 51 6.59 5.20 -0.22
N ASP A 52 7.20 4.55 0.78
CA ASP A 52 7.90 3.28 0.64
C ASP A 52 6.96 2.08 0.48
N CYS A 53 5.75 2.15 1.05
CA CYS A 53 4.81 1.04 1.08
C CYS A 53 3.71 1.11 0.02
N THR A 54 3.58 2.24 -0.69
CA THR A 54 2.50 2.46 -1.66
C THR A 54 3.03 3.03 -2.98
N SER A 55 2.36 2.72 -4.08
CA SER A 55 2.73 3.20 -5.42
C SER A 55 1.67 4.14 -6.00
N PRO A 56 2.06 5.27 -6.62
CA PRO A 56 1.13 6.11 -7.39
C PRO A 56 0.76 5.48 -8.76
N THR A 57 1.44 4.42 -9.17
CA THR A 57 1.27 3.78 -10.47
C THR A 57 0.62 2.40 -10.27
N PHE A 58 -0.64 2.27 -10.67
CA PHE A 58 -1.44 1.06 -10.49
C PHE A 58 -2.58 0.99 -11.53
N GLU A 59 -3.16 -0.19 -11.71
CA GLU A 59 -4.25 -0.42 -12.65
C GLU A 59 -5.59 -0.71 -11.96
N GLY A 60 -6.58 0.18 -12.20
CA GLY A 60 -8.00 0.00 -11.91
C GLY A 60 -8.42 -0.03 -10.42
N GLY A 61 -9.70 0.28 -10.13
CA GLY A 61 -10.37 -0.09 -8.88
C GLY A 61 -10.08 0.70 -7.59
N ILE A 62 -10.83 0.35 -6.53
CA ILE A 62 -10.57 0.72 -5.11
C ILE A 62 -9.57 -0.26 -4.47
N TYR A 63 -9.50 -1.48 -5.01
CA TYR A 63 -8.32 -2.33 -4.94
C TYR A 63 -7.73 -2.41 -6.33
N ALA A 64 -6.41 -2.21 -6.43
CA ALA A 64 -5.69 -2.30 -7.69
C ALA A 64 -5.59 -3.74 -8.17
N VAL A 65 -5.78 -3.94 -9.48
CA VAL A 65 -5.54 -5.22 -10.16
C VAL A 65 -4.05 -5.52 -10.19
N GLN A 66 -3.24 -4.49 -10.43
CA GLN A 66 -1.78 -4.53 -10.42
C GLN A 66 -1.23 -3.26 -9.77
N VAL A 67 -0.18 -3.39 -8.97
CA VAL A 67 0.53 -2.28 -8.32
C VAL A 67 1.98 -2.28 -8.79
N VAL A 68 2.41 -1.23 -9.48
CA VAL A 68 3.78 -1.15 -9.99
C VAL A 68 4.74 -0.84 -8.85
N GLY A 69 5.79 -1.65 -8.71
CA GLY A 69 6.80 -1.51 -7.66
C GLY A 69 6.81 -2.69 -6.70
N LYS A 70 7.79 -2.70 -5.81
CA LYS A 70 7.94 -3.71 -4.76
C LYS A 70 8.24 -3.01 -3.44
N LEU A 71 7.78 -3.60 -2.35
CA LEU A 71 8.21 -3.18 -1.02
C LEU A 71 9.75 -3.24 -0.93
N PRO A 72 10.40 -2.27 -0.27
CA PRO A 72 11.82 -2.33 0.07
C PRO A 72 12.21 -3.63 0.78
N MET A 73 13.46 -4.08 0.59
CA MET A 73 13.94 -5.37 1.13
C MET A 73 13.87 -5.44 2.66
N ASP A 74 14.22 -4.35 3.34
CA ASP A 74 14.14 -4.24 4.79
C ASP A 74 12.70 -4.39 5.31
N ILE A 75 11.72 -3.86 4.58
CA ILE A 75 10.30 -4.07 4.90
C ILE A 75 9.90 -5.52 4.64
N GLN A 76 10.40 -6.15 3.58
CA GLN A 76 10.15 -7.58 3.32
C GLN A 76 10.71 -8.47 4.43
N GLU A 77 11.93 -8.18 4.91
CA GLU A 77 12.54 -8.87 6.05
C GLU A 77 11.71 -8.69 7.32
N GLN A 78 11.26 -7.46 7.62
CA GLN A 78 10.37 -7.19 8.75
C GLN A 78 9.03 -7.96 8.66
N LEU A 79 8.48 -8.12 7.45
CA LEU A 79 7.28 -8.93 7.24
C LEU A 79 7.55 -10.41 7.51
N LEU A 80 8.67 -10.93 7.03
CA LEU A 80 9.05 -12.32 7.23
C LEU A 80 9.29 -12.65 8.70
N ASP A 81 9.95 -11.76 9.45
CA ASP A 81 10.16 -11.89 10.91
C ASP A 81 8.83 -11.95 11.67
N LYS A 82 7.80 -11.28 11.16
CA LYS A 82 6.42 -11.34 11.68
C LYS A 82 5.62 -12.54 11.15
N GLY A 83 6.23 -13.45 10.39
CA GLY A 83 5.60 -14.63 9.81
C GLY A 83 4.73 -14.34 8.58
N ILE A 84 4.87 -13.17 7.95
CA ILE A 84 4.08 -12.75 6.79
C ILE A 84 4.91 -12.91 5.53
N LYS A 85 4.50 -13.84 4.66
CA LYS A 85 5.10 -14.00 3.35
C LYS A 85 4.58 -12.93 2.38
N TYR A 86 5.48 -12.09 1.89
CA TYR A 86 5.17 -11.09 0.87
C TYR A 86 5.14 -11.72 -0.53
N TYR A 87 4.10 -11.38 -1.30
CA TYR A 87 3.96 -11.72 -2.71
C TYR A 87 3.80 -10.41 -3.50
N PRO A 88 4.74 -10.06 -4.40
CA PRO A 88 4.64 -8.85 -5.20
C PRO A 88 3.34 -8.77 -6.01
N ARG A 89 2.74 -7.57 -6.05
CA ARG A 89 1.50 -7.29 -6.78
C ARG A 89 1.72 -6.62 -8.14
N ASP A 90 2.96 -6.62 -8.60
CA ASP A 90 3.37 -6.05 -9.88
C ASP A 90 3.26 -7.04 -11.05
N GLY A 91 2.76 -8.24 -10.80
CA GLY A 91 2.66 -9.31 -11.79
C GLY A 91 3.92 -10.17 -11.94
N THR A 92 4.99 -9.86 -11.20
CA THR A 92 6.24 -10.67 -11.22
C THR A 92 6.18 -11.90 -10.32
N ALA A 93 5.11 -12.04 -9.52
CA ALA A 93 4.88 -13.20 -8.66
C ALA A 93 4.31 -14.42 -9.42
N LEU A 94 4.28 -14.38 -10.76
CA LEU A 94 3.90 -15.50 -11.60
C LEU A 94 5.08 -16.46 -11.75
N ASP A 95 5.05 -17.52 -10.93
CA ASP A 95 5.49 -18.87 -11.32
C ASP A 95 4.23 -19.72 -11.60
#